data_AF-A0A349D9C3-F1
#
_entry.id   AF-A0A349D9C3-F1
#
_cell.length_a   1.000
_cell.length_b   1.000
_cell.length_c   1.000
_cell.angle_alpha   90.00
_cell.angle_beta   90.00
_cell.angle_gamma   90.00
#
_symmetry.space_group_name_H-M   'P 1'
#
loop_
_entity.id
_entity.type
_entity.pdbx_description
1 polymer ?
#
loop_
_entity_poly.entity_id
_entity_poly.type
_entity_poly.pdbx_seq_one_letter_code
_entity_poly.pdbx_strand_id
1 'polypeptide(L)'
;MRLKSKHITFLLIPLLALTWSCSTKKNAWINRNYHNVNAFYNGFFNGNESYEEGMYKLVSSHKENYKKVLPIFIHGNETSAKTVYPDMDKAIKKASKVIQRHSMDIRGVEYCKWIDDAYMLIGKAYFMKREYVEARTVFRYQTKRYPQSNTYYDGQL
;
A
#
# COMPACT_ATOMS: atom_id res chain seq x y z
N MET A 1 7.97 -54.94 14.13
CA MET A 1 9.12 -54.09 14.49
C MET A 1 8.65 -53.03 15.49
N ARG A 2 8.88 -53.22 16.79
CA ARG A 2 8.43 -52.28 17.85
C ARG A 2 9.38 -51.08 17.87
N LEU A 3 9.03 -50.00 17.17
CA LEU A 3 9.75 -48.73 17.27
C LEU A 3 9.73 -48.28 18.74
N LYS A 4 10.91 -48.22 19.37
CA LYS A 4 11.05 -47.88 20.80
C LYS A 4 10.39 -46.51 21.06
N SER A 5 9.39 -46.49 21.94
CA SER A 5 8.59 -45.31 22.35
C SER A 5 9.42 -44.04 22.64
N LYS A 6 10.68 -44.21 23.07
CA LYS A 6 11.64 -43.11 23.34
C LYS A 6 12.06 -42.30 22.09
N HIS A 7 12.08 -42.90 20.89
CA HIS A 7 12.41 -42.17 19.65
C HIS A 7 11.21 -41.38 19.11
N ILE A 8 9.99 -41.87 19.34
CA ILE A 8 8.75 -41.17 18.97
C ILE A 8 8.58 -39.92 19.85
N THR A 9 8.88 -40.01 21.15
CA THR A 9 8.87 -38.85 22.06
C THR A 9 9.96 -37.82 21.72
N PHE A 10 11.15 -38.26 21.29
CA PHE A 10 12.24 -37.35 20.89
C PHE A 10 11.94 -36.58 19.58
N LEU A 11 11.13 -37.14 18.67
CA LEU A 11 10.64 -36.47 17.46
C LEU A 11 9.42 -35.56 17.71
N LEU A 12 8.59 -35.88 18.71
CA LEU A 12 7.39 -35.09 19.06
C LEU A 12 7.72 -33.78 19.78
N ILE A 13 8.77 -33.72 20.59
CA ILE A 13 9.18 -32.52 21.33
C ILE A 13 9.57 -31.34 20.41
N PRO A 14 10.43 -31.51 19.37
CA PRO A 14 10.73 -30.40 18.45
C PRO A 14 9.53 -30.03 17.58
N LEU A 15 8.66 -30.99 17.23
CA LEU A 15 7.42 -30.72 16.49
C LEU A 15 6.43 -29.89 17.33
N LEU A 16 6.36 -30.12 18.65
CA LEU A 16 5.54 -29.35 19.57
C LEU A 16 6.14 -27.97 19.91
N ALA A 17 7.47 -27.81 19.81
CA ALA A 17 8.12 -26.51 19.94
C ALA A 17 7.84 -25.58 18.74
N LEU A 18 7.52 -26.13 17.56
CA LEU A 18 7.17 -25.35 16.37
C LEU A 18 5.76 -24.71 16.44
N THR A 19 4.93 -25.08 17.42
CA THR A 19 3.60 -24.47 17.61
C THR A 19 3.62 -23.27 18.56
N TRP A 20 4.80 -22.88 19.08
CA TRP A 20 4.97 -21.66 19.87
C TRP A 20 4.77 -20.44 18.97
N SER A 21 3.54 -19.94 18.95
CA SER A 21 3.10 -18.78 18.15
C SER A 21 3.95 -17.55 18.48
N CYS A 22 4.77 -17.12 17.52
CA CYS A 22 5.50 -15.86 17.63
C CYS A 22 4.55 -14.71 17.29
N SER A 23 4.23 -13.85 18.27
CA SER A 23 3.39 -12.68 18.05
C SER A 23 4.09 -11.66 17.15
N THR A 24 3.50 -11.39 15.97
CA THR A 24 3.99 -10.41 14.99
C THR A 24 3.67 -8.97 15.37
N LYS A 25 2.80 -8.74 16.37
CA LYS A 25 2.29 -7.40 16.72
C LYS A 25 3.17 -6.63 17.71
N LYS A 26 4.12 -7.29 18.40
CA LYS A 26 5.00 -6.60 19.35
C LYS A 26 5.98 -5.67 18.63
N ASN A 27 6.37 -4.61 19.34
CA ASN A 27 7.36 -3.65 18.87
C ASN A 27 8.79 -4.24 18.90
N ALA A 28 9.11 -5.18 18.00
CA ALA A 28 10.41 -5.84 17.92
C ALA A 28 11.03 -5.68 16.53
N TRP A 29 12.36 -5.68 16.43
CA TRP A 29 13.08 -5.49 15.17
C TRP A 29 12.65 -6.49 14.08
N ILE A 30 12.55 -7.78 14.41
CA ILE A 30 12.11 -8.82 13.46
C ILE A 30 10.70 -8.53 12.94
N ASN A 31 9.78 -8.15 13.83
CA ASN A 31 8.40 -7.86 13.48
C ASN A 31 8.29 -6.63 12.59
N ARG A 32 9.00 -5.54 12.93
CA ARG A 32 9.03 -4.33 12.11
C ARG A 32 9.55 -4.64 10.70
N ASN A 33 10.63 -5.42 10.59
CA ASN A 33 11.17 -5.81 9.29
C ASN A 33 10.19 -6.69 8.51
N TYR A 34 9.56 -7.67 9.18
CA TYR A 34 8.52 -8.49 8.57
C TYR A 34 7.37 -7.62 8.01
N HIS A 35 6.83 -6.70 8.80
CA HIS A 35 5.75 -5.81 8.36
C HIS A 35 6.21 -4.88 7.22
N ASN A 36 7.42 -4.31 7.30
CA ASN A 36 7.97 -3.44 6.26
C ASN A 36 8.18 -4.16 4.92
N VAL A 37 8.79 -5.34 4.93
CA VAL A 37 9.07 -6.11 3.70
C VAL A 37 7.76 -6.59 3.09
N ASN A 38 6.84 -7.14 3.89
CA ASN A 38 5.56 -7.61 3.38
C ASN A 38 4.66 -6.46 2.91
N ALA A 39 4.64 -5.32 3.61
CA ALA A 39 3.90 -4.14 3.18
C ALA A 39 4.34 -3.69 1.79
N PHE A 40 5.65 -3.63 1.55
CA PHE A 40 6.19 -3.25 0.25
C PHE A 40 5.82 -4.26 -0.85
N TYR A 41 6.34 -5.48 -0.74
CA TYR A 41 6.31 -6.42 -1.86
C TYR A 41 4.92 -7.03 -2.08
N ASN A 42 4.15 -7.28 -1.02
CA ASN A 42 2.85 -7.94 -1.18
C ASN A 42 1.72 -6.96 -1.51
N GLY A 43 1.88 -5.69 -1.16
CA GLY A 43 0.81 -4.70 -1.23
C GLY A 43 1.20 -3.44 -1.99
N PHE A 44 2.12 -2.64 -1.46
CA PHE A 44 2.40 -1.30 -1.96
C PHE A 44 2.95 -1.33 -3.39
N PHE A 45 3.98 -2.13 -3.66
CA PHE A 45 4.59 -2.25 -4.99
C PHE A 45 3.55 -2.61 -6.05
N ASN A 46 2.77 -3.67 -5.81
CA ASN A 46 1.71 -4.10 -6.74
C ASN A 46 0.58 -3.07 -6.91
N GLY A 47 0.32 -2.27 -5.87
CA GLY A 47 -0.63 -1.16 -5.95
C GLY A 47 -0.09 -0.02 -6.80
N ASN A 48 1.18 0.34 -6.60
CA ASN A 48 1.87 1.38 -7.34
C ASN A 48 1.99 1.03 -8.82
N GLU A 49 2.42 -0.19 -9.16
CA GLU A 49 2.48 -0.67 -10.54
C GLU A 49 1.11 -0.58 -11.24
N SER A 50 0.04 -0.91 -10.53
CA SER A 50 -1.32 -0.78 -11.06
C SER A 50 -1.69 0.68 -11.33
N TYR A 51 -1.31 1.60 -10.44
CA TYR A 51 -1.51 3.03 -10.63
C TYR A 51 -0.73 3.54 -11.85
N GLU A 52 0.55 3.20 -11.96
CA GLU A 52 1.41 3.58 -13.08
C GLU A 52 0.88 3.03 -14.40
N GLU A 53 0.38 1.79 -14.43
CA GLU A 53 -0.24 1.21 -15.62
C GLU A 53 -1.49 2.00 -16.05
N GLY A 54 -2.32 2.42 -15.09
CA GLY A 54 -3.47 3.29 -15.35
C GLY A 54 -3.06 4.66 -15.90
N MET A 55 -2.02 5.27 -15.32
CA MET A 55 -1.47 6.53 -15.81
C MET A 55 -0.91 6.40 -17.23
N TYR A 56 -0.17 5.33 -17.51
CA TYR A 56 0.36 5.05 -18.83
C TYR A 56 -0.76 4.90 -19.87
N LYS A 57 -1.85 4.19 -19.54
CA LYS A 57 -3.04 4.09 -20.41
C LYS A 57 -3.69 5.44 -20.64
N LEU A 58 -3.81 6.26 -19.61
CA LEU A 58 -4.40 7.61 -19.70
C LEU A 58 -3.59 8.49 -20.65
N VAL A 59 -2.27 8.56 -20.45
CA VAL A 59 -1.32 9.31 -21.29
C VAL A 59 -1.35 8.79 -22.73
N SER A 60 -1.26 7.48 -22.93
CA SER A 60 -1.24 6.87 -24.28
C SER A 60 -2.55 7.07 -25.04
N SER A 61 -3.67 7.20 -24.34
CA SER A 61 -4.98 7.48 -24.93
C SER A 61 -5.22 8.97 -25.20
N HIS A 62 -4.36 9.86 -24.66
CA HIS A 62 -4.51 11.29 -24.81
C HIS A 62 -4.16 11.72 -26.23
N LYS A 63 -5.09 12.42 -26.89
CA LYS A 63 -4.86 12.98 -28.22
C LYS A 63 -4.51 14.46 -28.09
N GLU A 64 -3.29 14.80 -28.48
CA GLU A 64 -2.77 16.16 -28.36
C GLU A 64 -3.50 17.15 -29.27
N ASN A 65 -3.67 18.37 -28.75
CA ASN A 65 -4.16 19.50 -29.51
C ASN A 65 -3.05 20.56 -29.65
N TYR A 66 -2.28 20.47 -30.73
CA TYR A 66 -1.17 21.37 -31.02
C TYR A 66 -1.56 22.83 -31.32
N LYS A 67 -2.87 23.15 -31.36
CA LYS A 67 -3.33 24.56 -31.42
C LYS A 67 -3.38 25.21 -30.03
N LYS A 68 -3.20 24.44 -28.96
CA LYS A 68 -3.16 24.90 -27.57
C LYS A 68 -1.79 24.64 -26.98
N VAL A 69 -1.49 25.33 -25.88
CA VAL A 69 -0.32 25.01 -25.06
C VAL A 69 -0.48 23.59 -24.53
N LEU A 70 0.55 22.77 -24.71
CA LEU A 70 0.54 21.38 -24.27
C LEU A 70 0.58 21.30 -22.74
N PRO A 71 -0.29 20.52 -22.11
CA PRO A 71 -0.27 20.36 -20.66
C PRO A 71 0.95 19.51 -20.25
N ILE A 72 1.64 19.93 -19.19
CA ILE A 72 2.73 19.13 -18.59
C ILE A 72 2.15 17.91 -17.85
N PHE A 73 0.98 18.08 -17.21
CA PHE A 73 0.27 17.02 -16.51
C PHE A 73 -1.03 16.68 -17.25
N ILE A 74 -1.11 15.45 -17.74
CA ILE A 74 -2.30 14.96 -18.43
C ILE A 74 -3.26 14.44 -17.36
N HIS A 75 -4.37 15.15 -17.19
CA HIS A 75 -5.45 14.73 -16.32
C HIS A 75 -6.63 14.21 -17.13
N GLY A 76 -7.28 13.16 -16.63
CA GLY A 76 -8.45 12.58 -17.29
C GLY A 76 -9.63 13.56 -17.31
N ASN A 77 -10.20 13.78 -18.49
CA ASN A 77 -11.58 14.24 -18.60
C ASN A 77 -12.54 13.17 -18.04
N GLU A 78 -13.80 13.52 -17.79
CA GLU A 78 -14.78 12.63 -17.15
C GLU A 78 -14.94 11.27 -17.87
N THR A 79 -14.79 11.26 -19.20
CA THR A 79 -14.85 10.05 -20.01
C THR A 79 -13.60 9.19 -19.87
N SER A 80 -12.40 9.80 -19.97
CA SER A 80 -11.11 9.12 -19.86
C SER A 80 -10.78 8.65 -18.45
N ALA A 81 -11.30 9.32 -17.41
CA ALA A 81 -11.15 8.88 -16.02
C ALA A 81 -11.77 7.49 -15.83
N LYS A 82 -12.97 7.25 -16.39
CA LYS A 82 -13.65 5.94 -16.30
C LYS A 82 -12.82 4.78 -16.89
N THR A 83 -11.97 5.06 -17.88
CA THR A 83 -11.10 4.06 -18.49
C THR A 83 -10.05 3.53 -17.51
N VAL A 84 -9.58 4.35 -16.56
CA VAL A 84 -8.53 3.97 -15.59
C VAL A 84 -9.09 3.47 -14.25
N TYR A 85 -10.42 3.48 -14.06
CA TYR A 85 -11.04 3.04 -12.80
C TYR A 85 -10.59 1.64 -12.36
N PRO A 86 -10.52 0.62 -13.24
CA PRO A 86 -10.09 -0.72 -12.81
C PRO A 86 -8.68 -0.73 -12.20
N ASP A 87 -7.77 0.04 -12.79
CA ASP A 87 -6.38 0.16 -12.36
C ASP A 87 -6.27 0.94 -11.03
N MET A 88 -7.04 2.03 -10.90
CA MET A 88 -7.10 2.84 -9.68
C MET A 88 -7.76 2.09 -8.51
N ASP A 89 -8.85 1.36 -8.76
CA ASP A 89 -9.53 0.55 -7.72
C ASP A 89 -8.63 -0.57 -7.21
N LYS A 90 -7.82 -1.18 -8.10
CA LYS A 90 -6.81 -2.17 -7.71
C LYS A 90 -5.70 -1.54 -6.88
N ALA A 91 -5.22 -0.35 -7.23
CA ALA A 91 -4.26 0.42 -6.43
C ALA A 91 -4.82 0.71 -5.03
N ILE A 92 -6.04 1.25 -4.94
CA ILE A 92 -6.73 1.56 -3.68
C ILE A 92 -6.88 0.30 -2.82
N LYS A 93 -7.33 -0.81 -3.41
CA LYS A 93 -7.54 -2.08 -2.70
C LYS A 93 -6.24 -2.63 -2.13
N LYS A 94 -5.16 -2.58 -2.90
CA LYS A 94 -3.83 -3.07 -2.49
C LYS A 94 -3.24 -2.20 -1.39
N ALA A 95 -3.26 -0.89 -1.56
CA ALA A 95 -2.80 0.07 -0.56
C ALA A 95 -3.62 -0.02 0.75
N SER A 96 -4.95 -0.12 0.65
CA SER A 96 -5.82 -0.33 1.82
C SER A 96 -5.47 -1.60 2.59
N LYS A 97 -5.12 -2.67 1.86
CA LYS A 97 -4.68 -3.94 2.46
C LYS A 97 -3.34 -3.80 3.18
N VAL A 98 -2.42 -2.97 2.68
CA VAL A 98 -1.16 -2.63 3.36
C VAL A 98 -1.46 -1.99 4.71
N ILE A 99 -2.27 -0.93 4.70
CA ILE A 99 -2.64 -0.18 5.90
C ILE A 99 -3.29 -1.13 6.93
N GLN A 100 -4.29 -1.90 6.50
CA GLN A 100 -5.05 -2.79 7.40
C GLN A 100 -4.21 -3.92 8.02
N ARG A 101 -3.23 -4.46 7.29
CA ARG A 101 -2.50 -5.67 7.72
C ARG A 101 -1.11 -5.40 8.27
N HIS A 102 -0.51 -4.26 7.91
CA HIS A 102 0.87 -3.97 8.22
C HIS A 102 1.09 -2.64 8.96
N SER A 103 0.03 -1.89 9.26
CA SER A 103 0.15 -0.79 10.22
C SER A 103 0.63 -1.33 11.56
N MET A 104 1.67 -0.68 12.09
CA MET A 104 2.23 -0.90 13.40
C MET A 104 2.15 0.41 14.19
N ASP A 105 0.93 0.92 14.38
CA ASP A 105 0.66 2.06 15.26
C ASP A 105 0.78 1.62 16.73
N ILE A 106 1.90 1.99 17.36
CA ILE A 106 2.19 1.66 18.76
C ILE A 106 2.41 2.95 19.51
N ARG A 107 1.44 3.31 20.35
CA ARG A 107 1.42 4.57 21.14
C ARG A 107 1.49 5.82 20.26
N GLY A 108 0.81 5.81 19.11
CA GLY A 108 0.73 6.96 18.19
C GLY A 108 1.88 7.06 17.20
N VAL A 109 2.88 6.19 17.30
CA VAL A 109 4.02 6.12 16.37
C VAL A 109 3.81 4.94 15.44
N GLU A 110 3.79 5.22 14.14
CA GLU A 110 3.76 4.21 13.08
C GLU A 110 5.19 3.73 12.80
N TYR A 111 5.41 2.42 12.89
CA TYR A 111 6.72 1.79 12.69
C TYR A 111 6.89 1.12 11.33
N CYS A 112 5.81 1.00 10.56
CA CYS A 112 5.85 0.54 9.18
C CYS A 112 5.97 1.74 8.23
N LYS A 113 7.09 1.79 7.49
CA LYS A 113 7.50 2.94 6.67
C LYS A 113 6.69 3.16 5.39
N TRP A 114 5.79 2.24 5.06
CA TRP A 114 5.03 2.25 3.79
C TRP A 114 3.57 2.64 3.99
N ILE A 115 3.18 2.99 5.21
CA ILE A 115 1.78 3.26 5.56
C ILE A 115 1.38 4.64 5.06
N ASP A 116 2.24 5.63 5.27
CA ASP A 116 2.15 6.97 4.68
C ASP A 116 2.14 6.93 3.15
N ASP A 117 3.04 6.17 2.53
CA ASP A 117 3.08 5.98 1.09
C ASP A 117 1.80 5.29 0.56
N ALA A 118 1.26 4.32 1.30
CA ALA A 118 0.00 3.68 0.95
C ALA A 118 -1.19 4.66 1.01
N TYR A 119 -1.25 5.53 2.01
CA TYR A 119 -2.26 6.60 2.06
C TYR A 119 -2.09 7.56 0.87
N MET A 120 -0.84 7.93 0.54
CA MET A 120 -0.55 8.79 -0.60
C MET A 120 -1.05 8.17 -1.91
N LEU A 121 -0.75 6.90 -2.14
CA LEU A 121 -1.20 6.15 -3.32
C LEU A 121 -2.73 6.09 -3.43
N ILE A 122 -3.43 5.90 -2.31
CA ILE A 122 -4.90 5.93 -2.27
C ILE A 122 -5.43 7.31 -2.69
N GLY A 123 -4.85 8.38 -2.15
CA GLY A 123 -5.25 9.75 -2.50
C GLY A 123 -5.02 10.05 -3.99
N LYS A 124 -3.85 9.69 -4.53
CA LYS A 124 -3.51 9.82 -5.96
C LYS A 124 -4.51 9.04 -6.84
N ALA A 125 -4.84 7.80 -6.46
CA ALA A 125 -5.81 7.00 -7.20
C ALA A 125 -7.24 7.60 -7.17
N TYR A 126 -7.72 8.07 -6.01
CA TYR A 126 -9.00 8.77 -5.92
C TYR A 126 -9.04 10.04 -6.77
N PHE A 127 -7.94 10.81 -6.75
CA PHE A 127 -7.82 12.02 -7.57
C PHE A 127 -7.93 11.68 -9.06
N MET A 128 -7.32 10.58 -9.51
CA MET A 128 -7.38 10.15 -10.91
C MET A 128 -8.72 9.56 -11.31
N LYS A 129 -9.46 9.02 -10.35
CA LYS A 129 -10.89 8.70 -10.53
C LYS A 129 -11.80 9.92 -10.54
N ARG A 130 -11.27 11.14 -10.30
CA ARG A 130 -12.05 12.37 -10.08
C ARG A 130 -12.98 12.32 -8.86
N GLU A 131 -12.70 11.40 -7.94
CA GLU A 131 -13.35 11.28 -6.62
C GLU A 131 -12.65 12.26 -5.65
N TYR A 132 -12.81 13.56 -5.92
CA TYR A 132 -12.02 14.61 -5.29
C TYR A 132 -12.32 14.77 -3.78
N VAL A 133 -13.53 14.44 -3.35
CA VAL A 133 -13.92 14.55 -1.93
C VAL A 133 -13.16 13.52 -1.11
N GLU A 134 -13.09 12.29 -1.63
CA GLU A 134 -12.37 11.16 -1.10
C GLU A 134 -10.87 11.44 -1.10
N ALA A 135 -10.33 11.84 -2.25
CA ALA A 135 -8.91 12.18 -2.41
C ALA A 135 -8.47 13.23 -1.37
N ARG A 136 -9.21 14.34 -1.27
CA ARG A 136 -8.94 15.42 -0.31
C ARG A 136 -9.02 14.94 1.14
N THR A 137 -9.92 14.01 1.44
CA THR A 137 -10.05 13.45 2.79
C THR A 137 -8.82 12.62 3.14
N VAL A 138 -8.35 11.80 2.20
CA VAL A 138 -7.16 10.97 2.38
C VAL A 138 -5.89 11.82 2.48
N PHE A 139 -5.69 12.79 1.59
CA PHE A 139 -4.54 13.70 1.64
C PHE A 139 -4.48 14.51 2.94
N ARG A 140 -5.63 15.02 3.41
CA ARG A 140 -5.71 15.73 4.70
C ARG A 140 -5.37 14.81 5.87
N TYR A 141 -5.82 13.56 5.83
CA TYR A 141 -5.47 12.59 6.86
C TYR A 141 -3.96 12.30 6.85
N GLN A 142 -3.39 12.04 5.68
CA GLN A 142 -1.97 11.74 5.50
C GLN A 142 -1.10 12.89 6.02
N THR A 143 -1.35 14.12 5.58
CA THR A 143 -0.54 15.29 5.96
C THR A 143 -0.65 15.60 7.45
N LYS A 144 -1.84 15.44 8.04
CA LYS A 144 -2.05 15.63 9.49
C LYS A 144 -1.41 14.53 10.33
N ARG A 145 -1.47 13.27 9.88
CA ARG A 145 -0.98 12.10 10.62
C ARG A 145 0.53 11.91 10.48
N TYR A 146 1.10 12.27 9.33
CA TYR A 146 2.49 12.02 8.95
C TYR A 146 3.20 13.31 8.50
N PRO A 147 3.34 14.33 9.37
CA PRO A 147 3.94 15.61 9.01
C PRO A 147 5.43 15.54 8.65
N GLN A 148 6.12 14.47 9.05
CA GLN A 148 7.54 14.25 8.78
C GLN A 148 7.79 13.27 7.62
N SER A 149 6.74 12.80 6.95
CA SER A 149 6.89 11.89 5.82
C SER A 149 7.48 12.60 4.60
N ASN A 150 8.25 11.89 3.79
CA ASN A 150 8.71 12.36 2.49
C ASN A 150 7.54 12.70 1.56
N THR A 151 6.38 12.06 1.75
CA THR A 151 5.16 12.32 0.98
C THR A 151 4.34 13.50 1.51
N TYR A 152 4.83 14.23 2.52
CA TYR A 152 4.07 15.35 3.10
C TYR A 152 3.75 16.45 2.07
N TYR A 153 4.73 16.90 1.28
CA TYR A 153 4.53 17.96 0.29
C TYR A 153 3.63 17.53 -0.87
N ASP A 154 3.77 16.29 -1.32
CA ASP A 154 2.88 15.68 -2.32
C ASP A 154 1.40 15.70 -1.90
N GLY A 155 1.13 15.61 -0.59
CA GLY A 155 -0.23 15.59 -0.04
C GLY A 155 -0.84 16.96 0.23
N GLN A 156 -0.09 18.05 0.03
CA GLN A 156 -0.60 19.42 0.18
C GLN A 156 -1.19 20.01 -1.10
N LEU A 157 -1.03 19.32 -2.24
CA LEU A 157 -1.59 19.67 -3.54
C LEU A 157 -3.12 19.53 -3.56
#